data_AF-K0PD62-F1
#
_entry.id   AF-K0PD62-F1
#
_cell.length_a   1.000
_cell.length_b   1.000
_cell.length_c   1.000
_cell.angle_alpha   90.00
_cell.angle_beta   90.00
_cell.angle_gamma   90.00
#
_symmetry.space_group_name_H-M   'P 1'
#
loop_
_entity.id
_entity.type
_entity.pdbx_description
1 polymer ?
#
loop_
_entity_poly.entity_id
_entity_poly.type
_entity_poly.pdbx_seq_one_letter_code
_entity_poly.pdbx_strand_id
1 'polypeptide(L)' 'MIKLVELGVGQRLHPAGTRGFGPGSQKKLADRGYIEIIHGPGQKASDGEVSLTQTGLADWKAQKAYVKKYPSF' A
#
# COMPACT_ATOMS: atom_id res chain seq x y z
N MET A 1 5.24 -12.93 -4.36
CA MET A 1 4.27 -11.94 -3.85
C MET A 1 5.07 -10.68 -3.52
N ILE A 2 4.84 -9.59 -4.24
CA ILE A 2 5.64 -8.37 -4.10
C ILE A 2 4.97 -7.46 -3.07
N LYS A 3 5.71 -6.99 -2.06
CA LYS A 3 5.18 -6.01 -1.11
C LYS A 3 5.46 -4.60 -1.64
N LEU A 4 4.48 -3.69 -1.60
CA LEU A 4 4.68 -2.28 -1.97
C LEU A 4 5.89 -1.66 -1.25
N VAL A 5 6.08 -2.01 0.01
CA VAL A 5 7.18 -1.52 0.86
C VAL A 5 8.57 -2.01 0.43
N GLU A 6 8.64 -3.09 -0.34
CA GLU A 6 9.89 -3.61 -0.93
C GLU A 6 10.20 -2.96 -2.28
N LEU A 7 9.18 -2.45 -2.98
CA LEU A 7 9.36 -1.69 -4.22
C LEU A 7 9.83 -0.25 -3.94
N GLY A 8 9.34 0.36 -2.87
CA GLY A 8 9.68 1.73 -2.49
C GLY A 8 8.57 2.76 -2.83
N VAL A 9 8.77 3.98 -2.35
CA VAL A 9 7.82 5.10 -2.53
C VAL A 9 7.72 5.48 -4.01
N GLY A 10 6.50 5.74 -4.48
CA GLY A 10 6.26 6.16 -5.87
C GLY A 10 6.29 5.02 -6.89
N GLN A 11 6.68 3.80 -6.50
CA GLN A 11 6.56 2.63 -7.36
C GLN A 11 5.10 2.22 -7.49
N ARG A 12 4.72 1.76 -8.68
CA ARG A 12 3.34 1.42 -9.01
C ARG A 12 3.20 -0.08 -9.05
N LEU A 13 2.15 -0.59 -8.41
CA LEU A 13 1.85 -2.01 -8.41
C LEU A 13 0.38 -2.23 -8.72
N HIS A 14 0.12 -3.18 -9.62
CA HIS A 14 -1.22 -3.59 -9.93
C HIS A 14 -1.82 -4.38 -8.75
N PRO A 15 -3.00 -3.99 -8.22
CA PRO A 15 -3.56 -4.58 -6.99
C PRO A 15 -3.85 -6.08 -7.12
N ALA A 16 -4.06 -6.57 -8.34
CA ALA A 16 -4.20 -8.01 -8.65
C ALA A 16 -3.00 -8.86 -8.17
N GLY A 17 -1.80 -8.25 -8.01
CA GLY A 17 -0.60 -8.93 -7.51
C GLY A 17 -0.53 -9.08 -5.98
N THR A 18 -1.46 -8.48 -5.24
CA THR A 18 -1.43 -8.40 -3.76
C THR A 18 -2.63 -9.12 -3.14
N ARG A 19 -2.41 -10.34 -2.63
CA ARG A 19 -3.43 -11.12 -1.91
C ARG A 19 -3.83 -10.40 -0.61
N GLY A 20 -5.13 -10.25 -0.37
CA GLY A 20 -5.67 -9.56 0.82
C GLY A 20 -5.74 -8.03 0.68
N PHE A 21 -5.30 -7.48 -0.45
CA PHE A 21 -5.38 -6.05 -0.75
C PHE A 21 -6.60 -5.73 -1.61
N GLY A 22 -7.79 -5.96 -1.04
CA GLY A 22 -9.06 -5.70 -1.71
C GLY A 22 -9.48 -4.22 -1.72
N PRO A 23 -10.56 -3.87 -2.45
CA PRO A 23 -11.01 -2.48 -2.63
C PRO A 23 -11.27 -1.73 -1.32
N GLY A 24 -11.81 -2.41 -0.32
CA GLY A 24 -12.08 -1.81 0.99
C GLY A 24 -10.81 -1.43 1.77
N SER A 25 -9.77 -2.26 1.71
CA SER A 25 -8.48 -1.97 2.34
C SER A 25 -7.74 -0.87 1.58
N GLN A 26 -7.78 -0.90 0.24
CA GLN A 26 -7.20 0.14 -0.61
C GLN A 26 -7.80 1.50 -0.30
N LYS A 27 -9.14 1.62 -0.30
CA LYS A 27 -9.81 2.87 0.02
C LYS A 27 -9.43 3.40 1.40
N LYS A 28 -9.43 2.55 2.44
CA LYS A 28 -9.04 2.96 3.81
C LYS A 28 -7.60 3.46 3.90
N LEU A 29 -6.67 2.83 3.20
CA LEU A 29 -5.26 3.23 3.21
C LEU A 29 -5.04 4.51 2.38
N ALA A 30 -5.78 4.67 1.29
CA ALA A 30 -5.77 5.88 0.47
C ALA A 30 -6.37 7.08 1.23
N ASP A 31 -7.53 6.90 1.88
CA ASP A 31 -8.18 7.91 2.71
C ASP A 31 -7.28 8.38 3.88
N ARG A 32 -6.39 7.50 4.36
CA ARG A 32 -5.39 7.81 5.40
C ARG A 32 -4.08 8.38 4.86
N GLY A 33 -3.93 8.51 3.54
CA GLY A 33 -2.73 9.04 2.89
C GLY A 33 -1.53 8.09 2.91
N TYR A 34 -1.73 6.79 3.14
CA TYR A 34 -0.65 5.80 3.12
C TYR A 34 -0.30 5.27 1.74
N ILE A 35 -1.27 5.33 0.84
CA ILE A 35 -1.12 4.92 -0.56
C ILE A 35 -1.84 5.92 -1.46
N GLU A 36 -1.45 5.93 -2.72
CA GLU A 36 -2.15 6.63 -3.79
C GLU A 36 -2.69 5.62 -4.79
N ILE A 37 -3.92 5.84 -5.27
CA ILE A 37 -4.53 5.03 -6.33
C ILE A 37 -4.48 5.87 -7.61
N ILE A 38 -3.64 5.44 -8.55
CA ILE A 38 -3.39 6.11 -9.81
C ILE A 38 -4.23 5.40 -10.88
N HIS A 39 -5.14 6.15 -11.50
CA HIS A 39 -5.90 5.66 -12.65
C HIS A 39 -5.34 6.29 -13.91
N GLY A 40 -4.90 5.48 -14.87
CA GLY A 40 -4.56 5.97 -16.20
C GLY A 40 -5.81 6.51 -16.92
N PRO A 41 -5.66 7.46 -17.87
CA PRO A 41 -6.77 7.94 -18.66
C PRO A 41 -7.42 6.78 -19.43
N GLY A 42 -8.71 6.54 -19.21
CA GLY A 42 -9.47 5.45 -19.84
C GLY A 42 -9.37 4.09 -19.15
N GLN A 43 -8.65 3.95 -18.03
CA GLN A 43 -8.64 2.72 -17.26
C GLN A 43 -9.92 2.56 -16.42
N LYS A 44 -10.38 1.32 -16.28
CA LYS A 44 -11.47 0.98 -15.36
C LYS A 44 -10.96 1.18 -13.92
N ALA A 45 -11.86 1.55 -13.01
CA ALA A 45 -11.55 1.70 -11.58
C ALA A 45 -10.95 0.43 -10.94
N SER A 46 -11.18 -0.74 -11.56
CA SER A 46 -10.60 -2.03 -11.14
C SER A 46 -9.13 -2.22 -11.51
N ASP A 47 -8.61 -1.45 -12.48
CA ASP A 47 -7.23 -1.52 -12.99
C ASP A 47 -6.35 -0.37 -12.45
N GLY A 48 -6.83 0.34 -11.41
CA GLY A 48 -6.06 1.40 -10.76
C GLY A 48 -4.76 0.84 -10.19
N GLU A 49 -3.64 1.46 -10.57
CA GLU A 49 -2.33 1.15 -10.00
C GLU A 49 -2.21 1.78 -8.62
N VAL A 50 -1.45 1.14 -7.74
CA VAL A 50 -1.34 1.58 -6.35
C VAL A 50 0.11 1.89 -6.03
N SER A 51 0.34 3.03 -5.38
CA SER A 51 1.67 3.49 -5.01
C SER A 51 1.78 3.78 -3.52
N LEU A 52 2.96 3.53 -2.94
CA LEU A 52 3.24 3.82 -1.54
C LEU A 52 3.63 5.29 -1.39
N THR A 53 3.03 5.99 -0.42
CA THR A 53 3.43 7.36 -0.07
C THR A 53 4.60 7.36 0.90
N GLN A 54 5.27 8.52 1.06
CA GLN A 54 6.30 8.67 2.09
C GLN A 54 5.75 8.39 3.50
N THR A 55 4.54 8.88 3.79
CA THR A 55 3.84 8.64 5.06
C THR A 55 3.56 7.15 5.28
N GLY A 56 3.07 6.44 4.25
CA GLY A 56 2.83 5.01 4.32
C GLY A 56 4.10 4.21 4.62
N LEU A 57 5.24 4.60 4.02
CA LEU A 57 6.52 3.96 4.31
C LEU A 57 6.99 4.22 5.75
N ALA A 58 6.87 5.47 6.23
CA ALA A 58 7.29 5.86 7.57
C ALA A 58 6.50 5.11 8.65
N ASP A 59 5.17 5.12 8.55
CA ASP A 59 4.28 4.44 9.50
C ASP A 59 4.47 2.93 9.46
N TRP A 60 4.68 2.34 8.27
CA TRP A 60 4.99 0.92 8.16
C TRP A 60 6.30 0.55 8.89
N LYS A 61 7.34 1.36 8.75
CA LYS A 61 8.62 1.17 9.46
C LYS A 61 8.41 1.31 10.97
N ALA A 62 7.65 2.30 11.41
CA ALA A 62 7.33 2.50 12.83
C ALA A 62 6.56 1.31 13.41
N GLN A 63 5.54 0.82 12.69
CA GLN A 63 4.78 -0.36 13.08
C GLN A 63 5.67 -1.61 13.16
N LYS A 64 6.55 -1.83 12.17
CA LYS A 64 7.51 -2.94 12.19
C LYS A 64 8.48 -2.85 13.36
N ALA A 65 8.98 -1.65 13.68
CA ALA A 65 9.82 -1.43 14.85
C ALA A 65 9.08 -1.72 16.16
N TYR A 66 7.81 -1.29 16.26
CA TYR A 66 6.96 -1.58 17.42
C TYR A 66 6.73 -3.08 17.61
N VAL A 67 6.34 -3.80 16.56
CA VAL A 67 6.12 -5.26 16.62
C VAL A 67 7.41 -6.01 16.97
N LYS A 68 8.55 -5.57 16.43
CA LYS A 68 9.86 -6.13 16.79
C LYS A 68 10.22 -5.88 18.25
N LYS A 69 9.85 -4.72 18.80
CA LYS A 69 10.10 -4.34 20.19
C LYS A 69 9.16 -5.04 21.17
N TYR A 70 7.93 -5.31 20.76
CA TYR A 70 6.90 -5.96 21.58
C TYR A 70 6.34 -7.19 20.86
N PRO A 71 7.11 -8.29 20.79
CA PRO A 71 6.60 -9.54 20.27
C PRO A 71 5.48 -10.02 21.19
N SER A 72 4.24 -9.99 20.71
CA SER A 72 3.11 -10.64 21.39
C SER A 72 3.16 -12.12 21.00
N PHE A 73 3.48 -12.97 21.98
CA PHE A 73 3.42 -14.43 21.88
C PHE A 73 2.02 -14.94 22.21
#